data_AF-A0A2D6J341-F1
#
_entry.id   AF-A0A2D6J341-F1
#
_cell.length_a   1.000
_cell.length_b   1.000
_cell.length_c   1.000
_cell.angle_alpha   90.00
_cell.angle_beta   90.00
_cell.angle_gamma   90.00
#
_symmetry.space_group_name_H-M   'P 1'
#
loop_
_entity.id
_entity.type
_entity.pdbx_description
1 polymer ?
#
loop_
_entity_poly.entity_id
_entity_poly.type
_entity_poly.pdbx_seq_one_letter_code
_entity_poly.pdbx_strand_id
1 'polypeptide(L)'
;LLFVPSTEDHKVDRVMQLCKKDAKNNLEEYKNKFGREPATFDDFAFYSGIEKRLRTEGIDLSPQDAFEAYSHGDRKIKKLFDEKVASEGVGEHTAIMLLQGINFGSSSPELTEKMYRKAYEDERDFWAGKWYGVTIPEEFKVASLEAGEGAVLQIAVAYTLEYYPELLDSLDLRDYINTEGSR
;
A
#
# COMPACT_ATOMS: atom_id res chain seq x y z
N LEU A 1 -18.46 4.43 -12.84
CA LEU A 1 -19.44 3.34 -13.04
C LEU A 1 -18.69 2.15 -13.63
N LEU A 2 -17.95 1.44 -12.79
CA LEU A 2 -17.19 0.26 -13.18
C LEU A 2 -17.84 -0.94 -12.50
N PHE A 3 -18.91 -1.46 -13.08
CA PHE A 3 -19.40 -2.83 -12.84
C PHE A 3 -20.38 -3.18 -13.97
N VAL A 4 -19.88 -3.87 -15.00
CA VAL A 4 -20.70 -4.70 -15.90
C VAL A 4 -20.05 -6.09 -15.93
N PRO A 5 -20.71 -7.12 -15.40
CA PRO A 5 -20.12 -8.45 -15.26
C PRO A 5 -20.23 -9.22 -16.58
N SER A 6 -19.10 -9.76 -17.05
CA SER A 6 -18.97 -10.99 -17.89
C SER A 6 -17.73 -11.02 -18.79
N THR A 7 -16.99 -9.91 -18.95
CA THR A 7 -15.73 -9.88 -19.74
C THR A 7 -14.56 -9.18 -19.05
N GLU A 8 -14.79 -8.57 -17.88
CA GLU A 8 -13.77 -7.85 -17.10
C GLU A 8 -13.17 -8.69 -15.96
N ASP A 9 -13.86 -9.69 -15.43
CA ASP A 9 -13.36 -10.52 -14.32
C ASP A 9 -12.05 -11.23 -14.69
N HIS A 10 -11.97 -11.80 -15.90
CA HIS A 10 -10.72 -12.37 -16.41
C HIS A 10 -9.58 -11.36 -16.58
N LYS A 11 -9.90 -10.07 -16.76
CA LYS A 11 -8.89 -9.00 -16.83
C LYS A 11 -8.45 -8.59 -15.43
N VAL A 12 -9.39 -8.45 -14.49
CA VAL A 12 -9.08 -8.14 -13.09
C VAL A 12 -8.25 -9.25 -12.47
N ASP A 13 -8.67 -10.52 -12.60
CA ASP A 13 -7.92 -11.68 -12.09
C ASP A 13 -6.52 -11.75 -12.68
N ARG A 14 -6.40 -11.49 -13.99
CA ARG A 14 -5.10 -11.47 -14.67
C ARG A 14 -4.22 -10.32 -14.18
N VAL A 15 -4.77 -9.12 -13.99
CA VAL A 15 -4.05 -7.98 -13.43
C VAL A 15 -3.61 -8.30 -12.00
N MET A 16 -4.48 -8.87 -11.17
CA MET A 16 -4.16 -9.29 -9.81
C MET A 16 -3.05 -10.35 -9.78
N GLN A 17 -3.10 -11.35 -10.67
CA GLN A 17 -2.03 -12.35 -10.79
C GLN A 17 -0.70 -11.73 -11.23
N LEU A 18 -0.71 -10.79 -12.18
CA LEU A 18 0.48 -10.08 -12.62
C LEU A 18 1.07 -9.26 -11.47
N CYS A 19 0.24 -8.49 -10.76
CA CYS A 19 0.69 -7.69 -9.61
C CYS A 19 1.25 -8.58 -8.49
N LYS A 20 0.62 -9.72 -8.19
CA LYS A 20 1.14 -10.70 -7.21
C LYS A 20 2.49 -11.29 -7.65
N LYS A 21 2.64 -11.60 -8.94
CA LYS A 21 3.90 -12.11 -9.49
C LYS A 21 5.00 -11.06 -9.41
N ASP A 22 4.69 -9.83 -9.81
CA ASP A 22 5.64 -8.71 -9.77
C ASP A 22 6.07 -8.38 -8.34
N ALA A 23 5.13 -8.39 -7.38
CA ALA A 23 5.45 -8.18 -5.96
C ALA A 23 6.42 -9.24 -5.44
N LYS A 24 6.21 -10.53 -5.76
CA LYS A 24 7.11 -11.62 -5.39
C LYS A 24 8.49 -11.47 -6.03
N ASN A 25 8.54 -11.18 -7.32
CA ASN A 25 9.81 -10.99 -8.04
C ASN A 25 10.62 -9.83 -7.44
N ASN A 26 9.96 -8.70 -7.16
CA ASN A 26 10.61 -7.54 -6.56
C ASN A 26 11.12 -7.86 -5.14
N LEU A 27 10.39 -8.66 -4.36
CA LEU A 27 10.82 -9.07 -3.03
C LEU A 27 12.05 -10.00 -3.09
N GLU A 28 12.08 -10.95 -4.03
CA GLU A 28 13.24 -11.81 -4.24
C GLU A 28 14.46 -11.02 -4.75
N GLU A 29 14.26 -10.09 -5.68
CA GLU A 29 15.33 -9.20 -6.15
C GLU A 29 15.90 -8.38 -4.99
N TYR A 30 15.03 -7.82 -4.15
CA TYR A 30 15.43 -7.10 -2.94
C TYR A 30 16.26 -8.00 -2.01
N LYS A 31 15.77 -9.21 -1.68
CA LYS A 31 16.47 -10.15 -0.80
C LYS A 31 17.83 -10.55 -1.36
N ASN A 32 17.91 -10.83 -2.66
CA ASN A 32 19.15 -11.20 -3.33
C ASN A 32 20.19 -10.08 -3.30
N LYS A 33 19.75 -8.82 -3.42
CA LYS A 33 20.65 -7.67 -3.43
C LYS A 33 21.13 -7.27 -2.05
N PHE A 34 20.24 -7.32 -1.04
CA PHE A 34 20.55 -6.82 0.30
C PHE A 34 20.87 -7.91 1.32
N GLY A 35 20.63 -9.18 0.99
CA GLY A 35 20.81 -10.30 1.92
C GLY A 35 19.85 -10.27 3.12
N ARG A 36 18.79 -9.45 3.06
CA ARG A 36 17.80 -9.28 4.12
C ARG A 36 16.41 -8.99 3.54
N GLU A 37 15.39 -9.18 4.37
CA GLU A 37 14.04 -8.71 4.05
C GLU A 37 13.94 -7.17 4.23
N PRO A 38 13.01 -6.50 3.53
CA PRO A 38 12.77 -5.09 3.76
C PRO A 38 12.18 -4.88 5.15
N ALA A 39 12.57 -3.79 5.81
CA ALA A 39 12.13 -3.50 7.18
C ALA A 39 10.80 -2.72 7.21
N THR A 40 10.54 -1.91 6.19
CA THR A 40 9.32 -1.12 6.03
C THR A 40 8.80 -1.24 4.60
N PHE A 41 7.54 -0.84 4.39
CA PHE A 41 6.98 -0.75 3.04
C PHE A 41 7.72 0.26 2.17
N ASP A 42 8.18 1.36 2.77
CA ASP A 42 9.00 2.35 2.09
C ASP A 42 10.35 1.77 1.65
N ASP A 43 11.01 1.00 2.52
CA ASP A 43 12.26 0.29 2.19
C ASP A 43 12.09 -0.61 0.95
N PHE A 44 10.91 -1.20 0.77
CA PHE A 44 10.57 -2.02 -0.40
C PHE A 44 10.12 -1.19 -1.63
N ALA A 45 9.17 -0.27 -1.45
CA ALA A 45 8.51 0.48 -2.52
C ALA A 45 9.42 1.57 -3.09
N PHE A 46 10.13 2.31 -2.24
CA PHE A 46 11.11 3.30 -2.69
C PHE A 46 12.26 2.63 -3.41
N TYR A 47 12.72 1.45 -2.97
CA TYR A 47 13.83 0.77 -3.64
C TYR A 47 13.53 0.47 -5.12
N SER A 48 12.40 -0.18 -5.40
CA SER A 48 12.02 -0.54 -6.78
C SER A 48 11.65 0.68 -7.64
N GLY A 49 10.95 1.67 -7.06
CA GLY A 49 10.58 2.91 -7.75
C GLY A 49 11.78 3.80 -8.07
N ILE A 50 12.67 4.01 -7.10
CA ILE A 50 13.91 4.77 -7.28
C ILE A 50 14.84 4.07 -8.25
N GLU A 51 15.05 2.75 -8.13
CA GLU A 51 15.94 2.01 -9.05
C GLU A 51 15.47 2.16 -10.50
N LYS A 52 14.17 1.98 -10.76
CA LYS A 52 13.61 2.16 -12.10
C LYS A 52 13.85 3.58 -12.61
N ARG A 53 13.60 4.59 -11.77
CA ARG A 53 13.78 6.00 -12.14
C ARG A 53 15.23 6.37 -12.41
N LEU A 54 16.16 5.91 -11.57
CA LEU A 54 17.60 6.08 -11.76
C LEU A 54 18.06 5.46 -13.09
N ARG A 55 17.61 4.24 -13.39
CA ARG A 55 17.91 3.57 -14.67
C ARG A 55 17.36 4.33 -15.87
N THR A 56 16.12 4.84 -15.80
CA THR A 56 15.52 5.63 -16.89
C THR A 56 16.33 6.90 -17.19
N GLU A 57 16.89 7.52 -16.17
CA GLU A 57 17.72 8.73 -16.29
C GLU A 57 19.21 8.45 -16.56
N GLY A 58 19.58 7.18 -16.75
CA GLY A 58 20.97 6.77 -16.96
C GLY A 58 21.88 7.10 -15.76
N ILE A 59 21.33 7.05 -14.54
CA ILE A 59 22.06 7.29 -13.30
C ILE A 59 22.46 5.95 -12.71
N ASP A 60 23.78 5.72 -12.64
CA ASP A 60 24.37 4.52 -12.02
C ASP A 60 24.62 4.76 -10.53
N LEU A 61 23.53 4.81 -9.77
CA LEU A 61 23.55 4.84 -8.30
C LEU A 61 22.63 3.74 -7.77
N SER A 62 22.96 3.20 -6.61
CA SER A 62 21.95 2.45 -5.86
C SER A 62 20.88 3.41 -5.31
N PRO A 63 19.65 2.94 -5.03
CA PRO A 63 18.65 3.74 -4.33
C PRO A 63 19.11 4.31 -2.99
N GLN A 64 19.92 3.58 -2.20
CA GLN A 64 20.49 4.13 -0.97
C GLN A 64 21.47 5.27 -1.25
N ASP A 65 22.40 5.09 -2.19
CA ASP A 65 23.38 6.13 -2.53
C ASP A 65 22.68 7.37 -3.10
N ALA A 66 21.60 7.18 -3.85
CA ALA A 66 20.77 8.28 -4.34
C ALA A 66 20.07 9.02 -3.19
N PHE A 67 19.57 8.31 -2.17
CA PHE A 67 18.97 8.96 -1.00
C PHE A 67 20.01 9.74 -0.18
N GLU A 68 21.19 9.17 0.00
CA GLU A 68 22.30 9.84 0.66
C GLU A 68 22.75 11.08 -0.13
N ALA A 69 22.88 10.97 -1.44
CA ALA A 69 23.19 12.09 -2.32
C ALA A 69 22.10 13.18 -2.26
N TYR A 70 20.82 12.81 -2.21
CA TYR A 70 19.71 13.75 -2.02
C TYR A 70 19.84 14.53 -0.71
N SER A 71 20.10 13.81 0.39
CA SER A 71 20.24 14.37 1.74
C SER A 71 21.44 15.33 1.84
N HIS A 72 22.53 15.02 1.13
CA HIS A 72 23.70 15.89 1.02
C HIS A 72 23.54 17.03 -0.01
N GLY A 73 22.40 17.10 -0.70
CA GLY A 73 22.08 18.20 -1.60
C GLY A 73 22.67 18.08 -3.00
N ASP A 74 22.97 16.87 -3.48
CA ASP A 74 23.35 16.64 -4.88
C ASP A 74 22.27 17.22 -5.80
N ARG A 75 22.67 18.14 -6.69
CA ARG A 75 21.73 18.88 -7.53
C ARG A 75 21.02 18.02 -8.56
N LYS A 76 21.71 17.02 -9.13
CA LYS A 76 21.14 16.15 -10.16
C LYS A 76 20.08 15.26 -9.53
N ILE A 77 20.39 14.70 -8.36
CA ILE A 77 19.48 13.84 -7.62
C ILE A 77 18.32 14.63 -6.99
N LYS A 78 18.58 15.82 -6.44
CA LYS A 78 17.51 16.72 -5.99
C LYS A 78 16.55 17.09 -7.10
N LYS A 79 17.07 17.48 -8.27
CA LYS A 79 16.22 17.79 -9.42
C LYS A 79 15.35 16.60 -9.83
N LEU A 80 15.89 15.37 -9.74
CA LEU A 80 15.16 14.16 -10.06
C LEU A 80 14.01 13.89 -9.07
N PHE A 81 14.26 14.01 -7.77
CA PHE A 81 13.24 13.71 -6.75
C PHE A 81 12.26 14.86 -6.51
N ASP A 82 12.69 16.11 -6.67
CA ASP A 82 11.85 17.31 -6.52
C ASP A 82 11.08 17.64 -7.81
N GLU A 83 11.21 16.81 -8.85
CA GLU A 83 10.48 17.00 -10.10
C GLU A 83 8.98 16.95 -9.84
N LYS A 84 8.30 18.07 -10.12
CA LYS A 84 6.86 18.21 -9.91
C LYS A 84 6.13 17.29 -10.87
N VAL A 85 5.38 16.34 -10.30
CA VAL A 85 4.44 15.52 -11.07
C VAL A 85 3.25 16.41 -11.44
N ALA A 86 2.89 16.46 -12.72
CA ALA A 86 1.67 17.12 -13.15
C ALA A 86 0.47 16.47 -12.43
N SER A 87 -0.49 17.26 -11.99
CA SER A 87 -1.67 16.74 -11.29
C SER A 87 -2.48 15.78 -12.16
N GLU A 88 -2.46 15.98 -13.48
CA GLU A 88 -2.93 15.01 -14.48
C GLU A 88 -2.03 13.78 -14.44
N GLY A 89 -2.58 12.65 -13.97
CA GLY A 89 -1.87 11.38 -13.85
C GLY A 89 -1.47 11.00 -12.43
N VAL A 90 -1.58 11.90 -11.43
CA VAL A 90 -1.36 11.55 -10.02
C VAL A 90 -2.33 10.45 -9.58
N GLY A 91 -3.60 10.55 -9.97
CA GLY A 91 -4.60 9.52 -9.64
C GLY A 91 -4.25 8.14 -10.19
N GLU A 92 -3.75 8.07 -11.43
CA GLU A 92 -3.31 6.80 -12.05
C GLU A 92 -2.06 6.26 -11.35
N HIS A 93 -1.09 7.12 -11.04
CA HIS A 93 0.12 6.73 -10.33
C HIS A 93 -0.17 6.24 -8.91
N THR A 94 -1.00 6.96 -8.16
CA THR A 94 -1.47 6.56 -6.83
C THR A 94 -2.24 5.24 -6.90
N ALA A 95 -3.10 5.04 -7.90
CA ALA A 95 -3.83 3.78 -8.07
C ALA A 95 -2.89 2.59 -8.30
N ILE A 96 -1.85 2.76 -9.14
CA ILE A 96 -0.85 1.70 -9.36
C ILE A 96 -0.10 1.37 -8.06
N MET A 97 0.36 2.38 -7.32
CA MET A 97 1.05 2.20 -6.05
C MET A 97 0.16 1.50 -5.02
N LEU A 98 -1.12 1.90 -4.94
CA LEU A 98 -2.10 1.30 -4.05
C LEU A 98 -2.33 -0.18 -4.40
N LEU A 99 -2.51 -0.49 -5.69
CA LEU A 99 -2.67 -1.86 -6.17
C LEU A 99 -1.41 -2.70 -5.91
N GLN A 100 -0.21 -2.14 -6.08
CA GLN A 100 1.04 -2.82 -5.75
C GLN A 100 1.14 -3.12 -4.26
N GLY A 101 0.79 -2.16 -3.40
CA GLY A 101 0.75 -2.32 -1.95
C GLY A 101 -0.22 -3.41 -1.51
N ILE A 102 -1.46 -3.37 -2.01
CA ILE A 102 -2.48 -4.39 -1.73
C ILE A 102 -2.00 -5.78 -2.15
N ASN A 103 -1.44 -5.89 -3.36
CA ASN A 103 -0.99 -7.16 -3.89
C ASN A 103 0.24 -7.70 -3.14
N PHE A 104 1.20 -6.85 -2.77
CA PHE A 104 2.30 -7.23 -1.89
C PHE A 104 1.75 -7.77 -0.56
N GLY A 105 0.86 -7.01 0.07
CA GLY A 105 0.17 -7.37 1.31
C GLY A 105 -0.44 -8.77 1.26
N SER A 106 -1.25 -9.01 0.23
CA SER A 106 -1.90 -10.31 0.01
C SER A 106 -0.93 -11.47 -0.27
N SER A 107 0.27 -11.17 -0.77
CA SER A 107 1.24 -12.17 -1.21
C SER A 107 2.29 -12.52 -0.16
N SER A 108 2.45 -11.68 0.85
CA SER A 108 3.42 -11.81 1.95
C SER A 108 2.81 -11.25 3.25
N PRO A 109 1.73 -11.87 3.74
CA PRO A 109 0.93 -11.31 4.83
C PRO A 109 1.74 -11.18 6.13
N GLU A 110 2.58 -12.17 6.47
CA GLU A 110 3.38 -12.14 7.70
C GLU A 110 4.46 -11.04 7.66
N LEU A 111 5.09 -10.85 6.50
CA LEU A 111 6.09 -9.79 6.30
C LEU A 111 5.42 -8.41 6.33
N THR A 112 4.24 -8.30 5.74
CA THR A 112 3.43 -7.07 5.74
C THR A 112 3.03 -6.68 7.15
N GLU A 113 2.57 -7.65 7.95
CA GLU A 113 2.26 -7.43 9.35
C GLU A 113 3.48 -6.95 10.14
N LYS A 114 4.63 -7.61 9.95
CA LYS A 114 5.89 -7.21 10.58
C LYS A 114 6.28 -5.77 10.23
N MET A 115 6.20 -5.39 8.96
CA MET A 115 6.48 -4.03 8.49
C MET A 115 5.50 -3.01 9.06
N TYR A 116 4.21 -3.34 9.10
CA TYR A 116 3.17 -2.47 9.65
C TYR A 116 3.38 -2.21 11.15
N ARG A 117 3.64 -3.27 11.93
CA ARG A 117 3.96 -3.16 13.35
C ARG A 117 5.19 -2.28 13.58
N LYS A 118 6.24 -2.48 12.78
CA LYS A 118 7.46 -1.68 12.87
C LYS A 118 7.23 -0.20 12.53
N ALA A 119 6.52 0.09 11.45
CA ALA A 119 6.20 1.47 11.06
C ALA A 119 5.40 2.18 12.15
N TYR A 120 4.44 1.50 12.78
CA TYR A 120 3.72 2.03 13.92
C TYR A 120 4.64 2.34 15.11
N GLU A 121 5.57 1.44 15.45
CA GLU A 121 6.52 1.66 16.54
C GLU A 121 7.44 2.85 16.26
N ASP A 122 7.92 2.97 15.03
CA ASP A 122 8.84 4.04 14.60
C ASP A 122 8.13 5.41 14.47
N GLU A 123 6.85 5.43 14.13
CA GLU A 123 6.08 6.64 13.81
C GLU A 123 4.94 6.95 14.80
N ARG A 124 4.93 6.35 15.99
CA ARG A 124 3.85 6.53 16.98
C ARG A 124 3.46 7.99 17.18
N ASP A 125 4.45 8.89 17.25
CA ASP A 125 4.25 10.32 17.47
C ASP A 125 3.64 11.04 16.24
N PHE A 126 3.95 10.57 15.02
CA PHE A 126 3.32 11.07 13.79
C PHE A 126 1.82 10.72 13.78
N TRP A 127 1.47 9.52 14.23
CA TRP A 127 0.08 9.05 14.31
C TRP A 127 -0.72 9.67 15.48
N ALA A 128 -0.06 10.21 16.51
CA ALA A 128 -0.71 10.88 17.63
C ALA A 128 -1.12 12.35 17.36
N GLY A 129 -0.95 12.84 16.12
CA GLY A 129 -1.20 14.23 15.74
C GLY A 129 -2.59 14.53 15.18
N LYS A 130 -2.94 15.83 15.11
CA LYS A 130 -4.12 16.32 14.40
C LYS A 130 -3.81 16.43 12.90
N TRP A 131 -4.42 15.58 12.08
CA TRP A 131 -4.23 15.58 10.63
C TRP A 131 -5.38 16.32 9.92
N TYR A 132 -5.09 17.44 9.27
CA TYR A 132 -6.03 18.16 8.38
C TYR A 132 -7.48 18.31 8.90
N GLY A 133 -7.65 18.58 10.20
CA GLY A 133 -8.97 18.75 10.84
C GLY A 133 -9.66 17.45 11.26
N VAL A 134 -9.10 16.29 10.93
CA VAL A 134 -9.49 14.99 11.47
C VAL A 134 -8.86 14.84 12.85
N THR A 135 -9.71 14.64 13.86
CA THR A 135 -9.25 14.38 15.22
C THR A 135 -8.89 12.90 15.29
N ILE A 136 -7.60 12.59 15.19
CA ILE A 136 -7.11 11.24 15.46
C ILE A 136 -7.20 11.02 16.99
N PRO A 137 -7.68 9.86 17.47
CA PRO A 137 -7.76 9.57 18.90
C PRO A 137 -6.40 9.80 19.60
N GLU A 138 -6.42 10.44 20.78
CA GLU A 138 -5.21 10.72 21.59
C GLU A 138 -4.41 9.45 21.93
N GLU A 139 -5.09 8.30 22.00
CA GLU A 139 -4.48 6.98 21.93
C GLU A 139 -5.02 6.27 20.69
N PHE A 140 -4.21 6.20 19.63
CA PHE A 140 -4.43 5.18 18.61
C PHE A 140 -4.11 3.83 19.24
N LYS A 141 -5.12 3.18 19.83
CA LYS A 141 -4.97 1.79 20.27
C LYS A 141 -4.62 0.98 19.03
N VAL A 142 -3.49 0.28 19.09
CA VAL A 142 -3.10 -0.71 18.08
C VAL A 142 -4.26 -1.69 17.94
N ALA A 143 -5.15 -1.42 16.99
CA ALA A 143 -6.01 -2.45 16.46
C ALA A 143 -5.05 -3.46 15.82
N SER A 144 -5.17 -4.72 16.19
CA SER A 144 -4.51 -5.76 15.42
C SER A 144 -4.97 -5.65 13.95
N LEU A 145 -4.21 -6.19 13.00
CA LEU A 145 -4.64 -6.15 11.60
C LEU A 145 -6.04 -6.74 11.43
N GLU A 146 -6.38 -7.77 12.21
CA GLU A 146 -7.70 -8.39 12.24
C GLU A 146 -8.78 -7.45 12.77
N ALA A 147 -8.47 -6.62 13.77
CA ALA A 147 -9.40 -5.60 14.25
C ALA A 147 -9.58 -4.45 13.24
N GLY A 148 -8.52 -4.08 12.52
CA GLY A 148 -8.58 -3.12 11.42
C GLY A 148 -9.39 -3.66 10.23
N GLU A 149 -9.11 -4.91 9.82
CA GLU A 149 -9.85 -5.63 8.79
C GLU A 149 -11.33 -5.73 9.15
N GLY A 150 -11.65 -6.11 10.39
CA GLY A 150 -13.01 -6.15 10.89
C GLY A 150 -13.72 -4.79 10.79
N ALA A 151 -13.04 -3.70 11.14
CA ALA A 151 -13.61 -2.35 11.01
C ALA A 151 -13.86 -1.94 9.55
N VAL A 152 -12.94 -2.27 8.63
CA VAL A 152 -13.12 -2.00 7.19
C VAL A 152 -14.25 -2.84 6.62
N LEU A 153 -14.34 -4.12 6.97
CA LEU A 153 -15.42 -5.01 6.55
C LEU A 153 -16.77 -4.51 7.07
N GLN A 154 -16.84 -4.00 8.30
CA GLN A 154 -18.05 -3.35 8.83
C GLN A 154 -18.50 -2.13 8.01
N ILE A 155 -17.55 -1.26 7.63
CA ILE A 155 -17.85 -0.12 6.76
C ILE A 155 -18.34 -0.60 5.39
N ALA A 156 -17.67 -1.60 4.81
CA ALA A 156 -18.07 -2.18 3.51
C ALA A 156 -19.47 -2.82 3.58
N VAL A 157 -19.79 -3.51 4.67
CA VAL A 157 -21.11 -4.09 4.94
C VAL A 157 -22.17 -3.02 5.04
N ALA A 158 -21.95 -1.99 5.86
CA ALA A 158 -22.90 -0.89 6.04
C ALA A 158 -23.20 -0.20 4.70
N TYR A 159 -22.16 0.12 3.94
CA TYR A 159 -22.30 0.72 2.61
C TYR A 159 -23.03 -0.21 1.63
N THR A 160 -22.66 -1.49 1.58
CA THR A 160 -23.30 -2.46 0.68
C THR A 160 -24.76 -2.68 1.05
N LEU A 161 -25.07 -2.80 2.34
CA LEU A 161 -26.45 -2.96 2.83
C LEU A 161 -27.33 -1.75 2.47
N GLU A 162 -26.79 -0.54 2.55
CA GLU A 162 -27.53 0.69 2.25
C GLU A 162 -27.76 0.91 0.75
N TYR A 163 -26.73 0.67 -0.08
CA TYR A 163 -26.76 1.06 -1.49
C TYR A 163 -26.89 -0.09 -2.48
N TYR A 164 -26.43 -1.30 -2.13
CA TYR A 164 -26.36 -2.47 -3.03
C TYR A 164 -26.63 -3.79 -2.28
N PRO A 165 -27.78 -3.94 -1.59
CA PRO A 165 -28.03 -5.08 -0.70
C PRO A 165 -28.01 -6.44 -1.41
N GLU A 166 -28.27 -6.47 -2.72
CA GLU A 166 -28.17 -7.65 -3.56
C GLU A 166 -26.74 -8.21 -3.66
N LEU A 167 -25.71 -7.41 -3.37
CA LEU A 167 -24.31 -7.83 -3.44
C LEU A 167 -23.79 -8.49 -2.17
N LEU A 168 -24.54 -8.44 -1.06
CA LEU A 168 -24.10 -8.97 0.25
C LEU A 168 -23.72 -10.45 0.19
N ASP A 169 -24.49 -11.26 -0.53
CA ASP A 169 -24.22 -12.69 -0.70
C ASP A 169 -23.01 -12.93 -1.62
N SER A 170 -22.91 -12.18 -2.72
CA SER A 170 -21.82 -12.33 -3.68
C SER A 170 -20.45 -11.88 -3.14
N LEU A 171 -20.46 -10.95 -2.18
CA LEU A 171 -19.25 -10.42 -1.54
C LEU A 171 -18.94 -11.10 -0.20
N ASP A 172 -19.73 -12.12 0.17
CA ASP A 172 -19.58 -12.86 1.45
C ASP A 172 -19.60 -11.94 2.69
N LEU A 173 -20.43 -10.89 2.64
CA LEU A 173 -20.50 -9.86 3.68
C LEU A 173 -21.55 -10.15 4.76
N ARG A 174 -22.42 -11.15 4.57
CA ARG A 174 -23.52 -11.42 5.51
C ARG A 174 -23.05 -11.79 6.91
N ASP A 175 -21.95 -12.51 7.03
CA ASP A 175 -21.42 -12.95 8.32
C ASP A 175 -20.93 -11.79 9.20
N TYR A 176 -20.73 -10.61 8.58
CA TYR A 176 -20.29 -9.40 9.25
C TYR A 176 -21.45 -8.49 9.69
N ILE A 177 -22.70 -8.75 9.29
CA ILE A 177 -23.87 -7.90 9.64
C ILE A 177 -24.19 -7.93 11.14
N ASN A 178 -23.80 -8.98 11.87
CA ASN A 178 -24.22 -9.21 13.26
C ASN A 178 -23.08 -9.15 14.30
N THR A 179 -21.89 -8.66 13.96
CA THR A 179 -20.76 -8.63 14.93
C THR A 179 -20.83 -7.50 15.96
N GLU A 180 -21.87 -6.66 15.96
CA GLU A 180 -22.13 -5.69 17.05
C GLU A 180 -22.60 -6.31 18.38
N GLY A 181 -22.88 -7.62 18.43
CA GLY A 181 -23.56 -8.25 19.58
C GLY A 181 -22.73 -9.05 20.59
N SER A 182 -21.43 -9.27 20.38
CA SER A 182 -20.60 -10.10 21.28
C SER A 182 -19.51 -9.28 21.97
N ARG A 183 -19.92 -8.50 22.98
CA ARG A 183 -19.04 -8.00 24.05
C ARG A 183 -19.67 -8.28 25.41
#